data_AF-A0A2N7XEL1-F1
#
_entry.id   AF-A0A2N7XEL1-F1
#
_cell.length_a   1.000
_cell.length_b   1.000
_cell.length_c   1.000
_cell.angle_alpha   90.00
_cell.angle_beta   90.00
_cell.angle_gamma   90.00
#
_symmetry.space_group_name_H-M   'P 1'
#
loop_
_entity.id
_entity.type
_entity.pdbx_description
1 polymer ?
#
loop_
_entity_poly.entity_id
_entity_poly.type
_entity_poly.pdbx_seq_one_letter_code
_entity_poly.pdbx_strand_id
1 'polypeptide(L)'
;MKLWILRHGEAEPHGKRPDSERALTAHGREEVLRTAAELAGQPLTAIYASPFLRAQETAEIVRTALNFAPEIRTVDWLTPDTDPDKVAEQLVSVSNVLLVSHNPLVGNLLSYLQHGAGYPPEKVSTAGLAELEHNELLIGSMKLNGIKHP
;
A
#
# COMPACT_ATOMS: atom_id res chain seq x y z
N MET A 1 -9.41 9.38 -10.80
CA MET A 1 -8.15 8.81 -10.28
C MET A 1 -8.38 7.49 -9.58
N LYS A 2 -7.39 6.60 -9.64
CA LYS A 2 -7.34 5.39 -8.83
C LYS A 2 -6.22 5.46 -7.81
N LEU A 3 -6.43 4.83 -6.66
CA LEU A 3 -5.42 4.67 -5.63
C LEU A 3 -5.41 3.20 -5.20
N TRP A 4 -4.25 2.57 -5.31
CA TRP A 4 -4.04 1.23 -4.80
C TRP A 4 -3.24 1.30 -3.51
N ILE A 5 -3.69 0.60 -2.48
CA ILE A 5 -3.01 0.53 -1.19
C ILE A 5 -2.72 -0.93 -0.90
N LEU A 6 -1.44 -1.29 -0.87
CA LEU A 6 -0.95 -2.64 -0.61
C LEU A 6 -0.29 -2.67 0.75
N ARG A 7 -0.82 -3.51 1.64
CA ARG A 7 -0.07 -3.88 2.85
C ARG A 7 1.08 -4.79 2.44
N HIS A 8 2.26 -4.59 3.01
CA HIS A 8 3.43 -5.44 2.78
C HIS A 8 3.10 -6.95 2.94
N GLY A 9 3.82 -7.80 2.22
CA GLY A 9 3.70 -9.26 2.35
C GLY A 9 4.09 -9.79 3.73
N GLU A 10 3.86 -11.07 4.00
CA GLU A 10 4.31 -11.69 5.25
C GLU A 10 5.82 -11.47 5.46
N ALA A 11 6.19 -11.03 6.67
CA ALA A 11 7.56 -10.74 7.06
C ALA A 11 8.03 -11.64 8.20
N GLU A 12 9.34 -11.87 8.28
CA GLU A 12 10.00 -12.64 9.33
C GLU A 12 9.50 -12.26 10.73
N PRO A 13 9.47 -13.16 11.71
CA PRO A 13 9.04 -12.81 13.07
C PRO A 13 9.95 -11.75 13.71
N HIS A 14 9.41 -11.01 14.67
CA HIS A 14 10.18 -10.06 15.46
C HIS A 14 11.31 -10.75 16.25
N GLY A 15 12.36 -9.99 16.57
CA GLY A 15 13.33 -10.33 17.62
C GLY A 15 14.79 -10.37 17.19
N LYS A 16 15.11 -10.89 16.00
CA LYS A 16 16.52 -11.05 15.57
C LYS A 16 17.15 -9.78 15.00
N ARG A 17 16.33 -8.83 14.54
CA ARG A 17 16.72 -7.58 13.88
C ARG A 17 15.75 -6.45 14.27
N PRO A 18 16.12 -5.17 14.09
CA PRO A 18 15.18 -4.06 14.18
C PRO A 18 13.93 -4.31 13.33
N ASP A 19 12.76 -3.83 13.76
CA ASP A 19 11.49 -4.10 13.04
C ASP A 19 11.56 -3.63 11.57
N SER A 20 12.14 -2.45 11.34
CA SER A 20 12.32 -1.86 10.02
C SER A 20 13.17 -2.71 9.06
N GLU A 21 14.00 -3.60 9.60
CA GLU A 21 14.92 -4.46 8.84
C GLU A 21 14.39 -5.89 8.63
N ARG A 22 13.17 -6.18 9.09
CA ARG A 22 12.56 -7.50 8.84
C ARG A 22 12.29 -7.66 7.35
N ALA A 23 12.83 -8.74 6.78
CA ALA A 23 12.58 -9.11 5.40
C ALA A 23 11.25 -9.85 5.26
N LEU A 24 10.74 -9.94 4.03
CA LEU A 24 9.66 -10.84 3.67
C LEU A 24 10.06 -12.29 3.94
N THR A 25 9.09 -13.15 4.26
CA THR A 25 9.28 -14.61 4.23
C THR A 25 9.22 -15.11 2.78
N ALA A 26 9.60 -16.37 2.52
CA ALA A 26 9.40 -16.95 1.19
C ALA A 26 7.91 -16.95 0.81
N HIS A 27 7.05 -17.34 1.76
CA HIS A 27 5.60 -17.33 1.59
C HIS A 27 5.06 -15.93 1.27
N GLY A 28 5.49 -14.91 2.03
CA GLY A 28 5.08 -13.52 1.81
C GLY A 28 5.46 -12.99 0.42
N ARG A 29 6.59 -13.44 -0.16
CA ARG A 29 6.97 -13.08 -1.54
C ARG A 29 6.01 -13.70 -2.57
N GLU A 30 5.62 -14.96 -2.38
CA GLU A 30 4.65 -15.64 -3.25
C GLU A 30 3.27 -14.99 -3.17
N GLU A 31 2.81 -14.62 -1.97
CA GLU A 31 1.55 -13.90 -1.76
C GLU A 31 1.55 -12.56 -2.52
N VAL A 32 2.61 -11.75 -2.36
CA VAL A 32 2.74 -10.47 -3.06
C VAL A 32 2.72 -10.66 -4.57
N LEU A 33 3.40 -11.69 -5.09
CA LEU A 33 3.42 -11.97 -6.53
C LEU A 33 2.02 -12.29 -7.08
N ARG A 34 1.19 -13.04 -6.32
CA ARG A 34 -0.20 -13.31 -6.71
C ARG A 34 -1.02 -12.03 -6.73
N THR A 35 -0.91 -11.20 -5.69
CA THR A 35 -1.63 -9.93 -5.62
C THR A 35 -1.18 -8.94 -6.70
N ALA A 36 0.09 -8.97 -7.10
CA ALA A 36 0.62 -8.10 -8.16
C ALA A 36 -0.09 -8.31 -9.51
N ALA A 37 -0.62 -9.50 -9.78
CA ALA A 37 -1.36 -9.79 -11.00
C ALA A 37 -2.64 -8.94 -11.15
N GLU A 38 -3.26 -8.53 -10.05
CA GLU A 38 -4.45 -7.66 -10.06
C GLU A 38 -4.15 -6.24 -10.59
N LEU A 39 -2.88 -5.84 -10.57
CA LEU A 39 -2.41 -4.55 -11.08
C LEU A 39 -2.00 -4.61 -12.56
N ALA A 40 -1.99 -5.78 -13.19
CA ALA A 40 -1.65 -5.92 -14.60
C ALA A 40 -2.64 -5.15 -15.49
N GLY A 41 -2.11 -4.30 -16.37
CA GLY A 41 -2.92 -3.47 -17.27
C GLY A 41 -3.59 -2.25 -16.61
N GLN A 42 -3.42 -2.05 -15.30
CA GLN A 42 -3.88 -0.82 -14.64
C GLN A 42 -3.01 0.37 -15.05
N PRO A 43 -3.56 1.61 -15.10
CA PRO A 43 -2.86 2.81 -15.55
C PRO A 43 -1.91 3.38 -14.48
N LEU A 44 -1.08 2.54 -13.88
CA LEU A 44 -0.18 2.91 -12.78
C LEU A 44 0.87 3.94 -13.25
N THR A 45 1.01 5.04 -12.52
CA THR A 45 1.95 6.13 -12.83
C THR A 45 3.13 6.21 -11.88
N ALA A 46 2.99 5.68 -10.66
CA ALA A 46 4.05 5.64 -9.66
C ALA A 46 3.80 4.55 -8.61
N ILE A 47 4.90 4.07 -8.01
CA ILE A 47 4.91 3.23 -6.82
C ILE A 47 5.61 4.01 -5.71
N TYR A 48 4.91 4.22 -4.60
CA TYR A 48 5.46 4.76 -3.36
C TYR A 48 5.57 3.66 -2.31
N ALA A 49 6.65 3.64 -1.56
CA ALA A 49 6.86 2.63 -0.54
C ALA A 49 7.44 3.21 0.75
N SER A 50 7.00 2.67 1.88
CA SER A 50 7.65 2.90 3.17
C SER A 50 9.13 2.50 3.14
N PRO A 51 10.02 3.19 3.88
CA PRO A 51 11.45 2.83 3.95
C PRO A 51 11.73 1.45 4.57
N PHE A 52 10.75 0.82 5.21
CA PHE A 52 10.96 -0.48 5.87
C PHE A 52 11.20 -1.60 4.84
N LEU A 53 12.14 -2.48 5.13
CA LEU A 53 12.65 -3.48 4.18
C LEU A 53 11.53 -4.33 3.56
N ARG A 54 10.62 -4.87 4.37
CA ARG A 54 9.45 -5.64 3.89
C ARG A 54 8.55 -4.89 2.91
N ALA A 55 8.40 -3.56 3.06
CA ALA A 55 7.61 -2.76 2.13
C ALA A 55 8.38 -2.50 0.83
N GLN A 56 9.69 -2.27 0.92
CA GLN A 56 10.57 -2.13 -0.24
C GLN A 56 10.61 -3.42 -1.08
N GLU A 57 10.80 -4.58 -0.44
CA GLU A 57 10.77 -5.88 -1.13
C GLU A 57 9.40 -6.16 -1.77
N THR A 58 8.31 -5.80 -1.07
CA THR A 58 6.95 -5.92 -1.64
C THR A 58 6.80 -5.06 -2.90
N ALA A 59 7.23 -3.80 -2.85
CA ALA A 59 7.16 -2.87 -3.97
C ALA A 59 8.03 -3.34 -5.15
N GLU A 60 9.22 -3.89 -4.89
CA GLU A 60 10.11 -4.41 -5.93
C GLU A 60 9.53 -5.63 -6.65
N ILE A 61 8.88 -6.54 -5.92
CA ILE A 61 8.17 -7.69 -6.51
C ILE A 61 7.07 -7.19 -7.45
N VAL A 62 6.24 -6.24 -7.00
CA VAL A 62 5.18 -5.66 -7.84
C VAL A 62 5.77 -4.96 -9.07
N ARG A 63 6.80 -4.11 -8.89
CA ARG A 63 7.47 -3.41 -9.99
C ARG A 63 7.96 -4.38 -11.06
N THR A 64 8.65 -5.44 -10.63
CA THR A 64 9.22 -6.46 -11.50
C THR A 64 8.12 -7.24 -12.22
N ALA A 65 7.08 -7.69 -11.50
CA ALA A 65 5.98 -8.45 -12.08
C ALA A 65 5.21 -7.67 -13.15
N LEU A 66 5.08 -6.35 -12.98
CA LEU A 66 4.42 -5.46 -13.94
C LEU A 66 5.35 -4.96 -15.05
N ASN A 67 6.64 -5.29 -15.01
CA ASN A 67 7.69 -4.70 -15.84
C ASN A 67 7.61 -3.15 -15.84
N PHE A 68 7.33 -2.58 -14.66
CA PHE A 68 7.11 -1.15 -14.47
C PHE A 68 8.45 -0.42 -14.42
N ALA A 69 8.73 0.39 -15.43
CA ALA A 69 10.03 1.03 -15.62
C ALA A 69 10.40 2.11 -14.57
N PRO A 70 9.48 2.97 -14.09
CA PRO A 70 9.84 4.00 -13.12
C PRO A 70 10.33 3.42 -11.79
N GLU A 71 11.30 4.10 -11.17
CA GLU A 71 11.83 3.75 -9.87
C GLU A 71 10.78 3.86 -8.75
N ILE A 72 10.97 3.07 -7.69
CA ILE A 72 10.16 3.15 -6.48
C ILE A 72 10.50 4.44 -5.73
N ARG A 73 9.47 5.20 -5.34
CA ARG A 73 9.62 6.42 -4.56
C ARG A 73 9.51 6.10 -3.07
N THR A 74 10.66 6.04 -2.39
CA THR A 74 10.70 5.79 -0.95
C THR A 74 10.30 7.03 -0.16
N VAL A 75 9.36 6.88 0.78
CA VAL A 75 8.74 8.00 1.51
C VAL A 75 8.43 7.63 2.97
N ASP A 76 8.76 8.53 3.89
CA ASP A 76 8.58 8.31 5.33
C ASP A 76 7.11 8.37 5.77
N TRP A 77 6.27 9.09 5.03
CA TRP A 77 4.83 9.19 5.28
C TRP A 77 4.05 7.89 5.00
N LEU A 78 4.73 6.80 4.60
CA LEU A 78 4.13 5.46 4.54
C LEU A 78 4.54 4.54 5.69
N THR A 79 5.23 5.06 6.72
CA THR A 79 5.54 4.30 7.94
C THR A 79 4.30 4.02 8.80
N PRO A 80 4.29 2.97 9.64
CA PRO A 80 3.09 2.54 10.37
C PRO A 80 2.45 3.60 11.25
N ASP A 81 3.25 4.53 11.78
CA ASP A 81 2.85 5.52 12.78
C ASP A 81 2.41 6.87 12.16
N THR A 82 2.42 6.99 10.83
CA THR A 82 1.98 8.22 10.16
C THR A 82 0.46 8.37 10.24
N ASP A 83 -0.03 9.58 10.48
CA ASP A 83 -1.46 9.87 10.45
C ASP A 83 -2.02 9.86 9.02
N PRO A 84 -3.23 9.32 8.78
CA PRO A 84 -3.84 9.27 7.44
C PRO A 84 -4.01 10.62 6.73
N ASP A 85 -4.21 11.70 7.49
CA ASP A 85 -4.33 13.06 6.95
C ASP A 85 -3.00 13.51 6.31
N LYS A 86 -1.87 13.21 6.94
CA LYS A 86 -0.52 13.46 6.41
C LYS A 86 -0.25 12.68 5.14
N VAL A 87 -0.78 11.47 5.02
CA VAL A 87 -0.71 10.74 3.75
C VAL A 87 -1.57 11.42 2.69
N ALA A 88 -2.82 11.78 3.02
CA ALA A 88 -3.73 12.42 2.07
C ALA A 88 -3.18 13.77 1.54
N GLU A 89 -2.50 14.56 2.37
CA GLU A 89 -1.80 15.78 1.96
C GLU A 89 -0.79 15.54 0.82
N GLN A 90 -0.13 14.38 0.79
CA GLN A 90 0.85 14.02 -0.26
C GLN A 90 0.19 13.54 -1.56
N LEU A 91 -1.10 13.20 -1.52
CA LEU A 91 -1.80 12.61 -2.66
C LEU A 91 -2.53 13.64 -3.54
N VAL A 92 -2.57 14.92 -3.15
CA VAL A 92 -3.38 15.97 -3.83
C VAL A 92 -3.06 16.12 -5.32
N SER A 93 -1.82 15.87 -5.72
CA SER A 93 -1.38 16.02 -7.12
C SER A 93 -0.95 14.70 -7.77
N VAL A 94 -1.31 13.57 -7.18
CA VAL A 94 -0.98 12.24 -7.72
C VAL A 94 -2.24 11.53 -8.18
N SER A 95 -2.12 10.70 -9.21
CA SER A 95 -3.25 9.94 -9.76
C SER A 95 -2.78 8.60 -10.28
N ASN A 96 -3.55 7.55 -10.02
CA ASN A 96 -3.27 6.18 -10.42
C ASN A 96 -1.93 5.69 -9.85
N VAL A 97 -1.81 5.66 -8.53
CA VAL A 97 -0.57 5.30 -7.83
C VAL A 97 -0.78 4.12 -6.90
N LEU A 98 0.30 3.39 -6.64
CA LEU A 98 0.37 2.32 -5.64
C LEU A 98 1.11 2.84 -4.41
N LEU A 99 0.52 2.63 -3.23
CA LEU A 99 1.15 2.86 -1.94
C LEU A 99 1.43 1.51 -1.27
N VAL A 100 2.69 1.25 -0.91
CA VAL A 100 3.10 0.04 -0.19
C VAL A 100 3.46 0.37 1.25
N SER A 101 2.67 -0.12 2.20
CA SER A 101 2.69 0.34 3.59
C SER A 101 2.33 -0.78 4.60
N HIS A 102 1.92 -0.40 5.82
CA HIS A 102 1.78 -1.26 6.99
C HIS A 102 0.46 -1.00 7.71
N ASN A 103 0.02 -1.96 8.53
CA ASN A 103 -0.96 -1.66 9.56
C ASN A 103 -0.26 -1.01 10.77
N PRO A 104 -0.92 -0.10 11.50
CA PRO A 104 -2.34 0.28 11.36
C PRO A 104 -2.65 1.27 10.23
N LEU A 105 -1.65 1.97 9.67
CA LEU A 105 -1.84 3.01 8.65
C LEU A 105 -2.72 2.57 7.47
N VAL A 106 -2.50 1.41 6.86
CA VAL A 106 -3.29 0.95 5.69
C VAL A 106 -4.79 0.91 6.01
N GLY A 107 -5.19 0.26 7.10
CA GLY A 107 -6.59 0.17 7.50
C GLY A 107 -7.18 1.55 7.85
N ASN A 108 -6.42 2.38 8.56
CA ASN A 108 -6.83 3.73 8.93
C ASN A 108 -7.00 4.64 7.70
N LEU A 109 -6.06 4.60 6.75
CA LEU A 109 -6.07 5.40 5.53
C LEU A 109 -7.23 5.03 4.62
N LEU A 110 -7.51 3.73 4.45
CA LEU A 110 -8.67 3.27 3.70
C LEU A 110 -9.97 3.79 4.29
N SER A 111 -10.15 3.66 5.61
CA SER A 111 -11.34 4.15 6.30
C SER A 111 -11.46 5.68 6.21
N TYR A 112 -10.35 6.40 6.40
CA TYR A 112 -10.29 7.86 6.31
C TYR A 112 -10.68 8.38 4.92
N LEU A 113 -10.14 7.77 3.86
CA LEU A 113 -10.46 8.18 2.49
C LEU A 113 -11.90 7.86 2.10
N GLN A 114 -12.50 6.79 2.63
CA GLN A 114 -13.89 6.41 2.38
C GLN A 114 -14.91 7.22 3.18
N HIS A 115 -14.64 7.48 4.46
CA HIS A 115 -15.64 7.95 5.42
C HIS A 115 -15.26 9.23 6.17
N GLY A 116 -14.00 9.65 6.11
CA GLY A 116 -13.46 10.74 6.92
C GLY A 116 -13.02 10.26 8.30
N ALA A 117 -12.80 11.20 9.22
CA ALA A 117 -12.30 10.89 10.55
C ALA A 117 -13.33 10.17 11.44
N GLY A 118 -12.84 9.32 12.36
CA GLY A 118 -13.65 8.70 13.42
C GLY A 118 -14.27 7.34 13.09
N TYR A 119 -14.02 6.80 11.90
CA TYR A 119 -14.51 5.48 11.49
C TYR A 119 -13.51 4.37 11.83
N PRO A 120 -13.99 3.14 12.14
CA PRO A 120 -13.11 1.99 12.37
C PRO A 120 -12.21 1.68 11.15
N PRO A 121 -10.98 1.17 11.36
CA PRO A 121 -10.10 0.82 10.26
C PRO A 121 -10.61 -0.37 9.45
N GLU A 122 -10.29 -0.36 8.17
CA GLU A 122 -10.48 -1.53 7.31
C GLU A 122 -9.54 -2.68 7.70
N LYS A 123 -10.01 -3.91 7.51
CA LYS A 123 -9.21 -5.11 7.79
C LYS A 123 -8.43 -5.52 6.54
N VAL A 124 -7.11 -5.37 6.58
CA VAL A 124 -6.22 -5.75 5.48
C VAL A 124 -5.17 -6.75 5.97
N SER A 125 -5.15 -7.97 5.41
CA SER A 125 -4.13 -8.98 5.66
C SER A 125 -2.78 -8.59 5.02
N THR A 126 -1.71 -9.31 5.36
CA THR A 126 -0.46 -9.22 4.59
C THR A 126 -0.73 -9.47 3.11
N ALA A 127 0.01 -8.77 2.24
CA ALA A 127 -0.19 -8.77 0.79
C ALA A 127 -1.62 -8.41 0.32
N GLY A 128 -2.46 -7.83 1.19
CA GLY A 128 -3.80 -7.37 0.81
C GLY A 128 -3.74 -6.07 0.01
N LEU A 129 -4.42 -6.04 -1.14
CA LEU A 129 -4.49 -4.90 -2.06
C LEU A 129 -5.89 -4.32 -2.08
N ALA A 130 -6.01 -3.08 -1.65
CA ALA A 130 -7.25 -2.31 -1.76
C ALA A 130 -7.21 -1.40 -3.00
N GLU A 131 -8.34 -1.28 -3.69
CA GLU A 131 -8.54 -0.29 -4.76
C GLU A 131 -9.58 0.76 -4.36
N LEU A 132 -9.15 2.01 -4.31
CA LEU A 132 -10.02 3.18 -4.15
C LEU A 132 -10.13 3.95 -5.47
N GLU A 133 -11.31 4.50 -5.73
CA GLU A 133 -11.61 5.27 -6.94
C GLU A 133 -12.49 6.49 -6.64
N HIS A 134 -12.15 7.61 -7.28
CA HIS A 134 -12.97 8.82 -7.34
C HIS A 134 -12.50 9.70 -8.50
N ASN A 135 -13.23 10.72 -8.92
CA ASN A 135 -12.77 11.62 -10.00
C ASN A 135 -11.51 12.40 -9.60
N GLU A 136 -11.49 12.88 -8.36
CA GLU A 136 -10.41 13.62 -7.70
C GLU A 136 -10.18 13.09 -6.28
N LEU A 137 -9.10 13.50 -5.61
CA LEU A 137 -8.86 13.10 -4.23
C LEU A 137 -9.86 13.81 -3.31
N LEU A 138 -10.82 13.06 -2.78
CA LEU A 138 -11.84 13.58 -1.88
C LEU A 138 -11.95 12.71 -0.63
N ILE A 139 -11.44 13.22 0.49
CA ILE A 139 -11.50 12.55 1.79
C ILE A 139 -12.97 12.35 2.19
N GLY A 140 -13.30 11.15 2.67
CA GLY A 140 -14.67 10.80 3.04
C GLY A 140 -15.60 10.50 1.87
N SER A 141 -15.06 10.31 0.67
CA SER A 141 -15.88 10.04 -0.54
C SER A 141 -15.20 9.13 -1.56
N MET A 142 -13.95 8.69 -1.31
CA MET A 142 -13.32 7.69 -2.17
C MET A 142 -14.12 6.38 -2.09
N LYS A 143 -14.47 5.80 -3.24
CA LYS A 143 -15.19 4.52 -3.28
C LYS A 143 -14.18 3.38 -3.19
N LEU A 144 -14.36 2.47 -2.23
CA LEU A 144 -13.64 1.19 -2.19
C LEU A 144 -14.27 0.21 -3.18
N ASN A 145 -13.55 -0.09 -4.26
CA ASN A 145 -13.97 -1.08 -5.25
C ASN A 145 -13.78 -2.51 -4.74
N GLY A 146 -12.82 -2.72 -3.83
CA GLY A 146 -12.64 -3.98 -3.11
C GLY A 146 -11.28 -4.11 -2.45
N ILE A 147 -11.13 -5.16 -1.64
CA ILE A 147 -9.85 -5.59 -1.06
C ILE A 147 -9.59 -7.02 -1.54
N LYS A 148 -8.50 -7.21 -2.26
CA LYS A 148 -8.01 -8.51 -2.72
C LYS A 148 -7.01 -9.04 -1.71
N HIS A 149 -7.12 -10.33 -1.44
CA HIS A 149 -6.19 -11.08 -0.60
C HIS A 149 -5.55 -12.18 -1.45
N PRO A 150 -4.29 -12.56 -1.14
CA PRO A 150 -3.51 -13.55 -1.88
C PRO A 150 -4.04 -14.99 -1.78
#